data_AF-A0A7R8YYI2-F1
#
_entry.id   AF-A0A7R8YYI2-F1
#
_cell.length_a   1.000
_cell.length_b   1.000
_cell.length_c   1.000
_cell.angle_alpha   90.00
_cell.angle_beta   90.00
_cell.angle_gamma   90.00
#
_symmetry.space_group_name_H-M   'P 1'
#
loop_
_entity.id
_entity.type
_entity.pdbx_description
1 polymer ?
#
loop_
_entity_poly.entity_id
_entity_poly.type
_entity_poly.pdbx_seq_one_letter_code
_entity_poly.pdbx_strand_id
1 'polypeptide(L)'
;MSAKPQLSKGVLQMKFMKRTKDKVDEELAALEGRTMYSNEITDRMMNDSSNFIIEPSFMRCEDLIDGRLSFRGMNPEIERLLELEEQERQAKTRHEMGKDVTDQEMVDYYGNVVQTISRKFDTHRKRKGNREESESKPMKFLKPKDED
;
A
#
# COMPACT_ATOMS: atom_id res chain seq x y z
N MET A 1 20.66 -16.13 -20.98
CA MET A 1 19.92 -15.14 -20.18
C MET A 1 19.15 -14.26 -21.15
N SER A 2 17.82 -14.22 -21.07
CA SER A 2 16.99 -13.43 -21.98
C SER A 2 17.08 -11.95 -21.61
N ALA A 3 17.47 -11.10 -22.54
CA ALA A 3 17.54 -9.66 -22.31
C ALA A 3 16.13 -9.11 -22.08
N LYS A 4 15.96 -8.28 -21.05
CA LYS A 4 14.69 -7.58 -20.82
C LYS A 4 14.38 -6.70 -22.05
N PRO A 5 13.14 -6.68 -22.55
CA PRO A 5 12.79 -5.83 -23.68
C PRO A 5 13.00 -4.36 -23.29
N GLN A 6 13.80 -3.63 -24.07
CA GLN A 6 14.09 -2.21 -23.87
C GLN A 6 13.63 -1.38 -25.08
N LEU A 7 13.22 -0.14 -24.83
CA LEU A 7 12.88 0.81 -25.88
C LEU A 7 14.14 1.25 -26.63
N SER A 8 13.98 1.62 -27.90
CA SER A 8 15.08 2.15 -28.69
C SER A 8 15.53 3.53 -28.19
N LYS A 9 16.83 3.83 -28.32
CA LYS A 9 17.41 5.12 -27.88
C LYS A 9 16.71 6.33 -28.51
N GLY A 10 16.32 6.23 -29.78
CA GLY A 10 15.59 7.28 -30.49
C GLY A 10 14.20 7.55 -29.91
N VAL A 11 13.47 6.51 -29.50
CA VAL A 11 12.17 6.66 -28.83
C VAL A 11 12.35 7.29 -27.44
N LEU A 12 13.37 6.85 -26.69
CA LEU A 12 13.64 7.35 -25.34
C LEU A 12 14.04 8.84 -25.32
N GLN A 13 14.63 9.35 -26.40
CA GLN A 13 15.01 10.76 -26.55
C GLN A 13 13.81 11.69 -26.85
N MET A 14 12.64 11.14 -27.20
CA MET A 14 11.45 11.94 -27.48
C MET A 14 10.94 12.65 -26.23
N LYS A 15 10.39 13.87 -26.42
CA LYS A 15 9.93 14.73 -25.31
C LYS A 15 8.92 14.05 -24.37
N PHE A 16 8.05 13.19 -24.92
CA PHE A 16 7.05 12.47 -24.14
C PHE A 16 7.64 11.31 -23.32
N MET A 17 8.84 10.85 -23.66
CA MET A 17 9.56 9.78 -22.95
C MET A 17 10.54 10.30 -21.89
N LYS A 18 10.62 11.62 -21.64
CA LYS A 18 11.55 12.21 -20.66
C LYS A 18 11.54 11.50 -19.30
N ARG A 19 10.36 11.32 -18.70
CA ARG A 19 10.25 10.63 -17.40
C ARG A 19 10.73 9.18 -17.44
N THR A 20 10.47 8.49 -18.55
CA THR A 20 10.92 7.10 -18.75
C THR A 20 12.42 7.05 -18.95
N LYS A 21 12.99 8.03 -19.67
CA LYS A 21 14.42 8.21 -19.85
C LYS A 21 15.12 8.41 -18.51
N ASP A 22 14.63 9.37 -17.72
CA ASP A 22 15.23 9.70 -16.42
C ASP A 22 15.27 8.47 -15.51
N LYS A 23 14.19 7.67 -15.47
CA LYS A 23 14.15 6.40 -14.73
C LYS A 23 15.14 5.36 -15.25
N VAL A 24 15.22 5.18 -16.56
CA VAL A 24 16.15 4.22 -17.18
C VAL A 24 17.61 4.63 -16.92
N ASP A 25 17.90 5.92 -17.01
CA ASP A 25 19.23 6.48 -16.74
C ASP A 25 19.60 6.34 -15.24
N GLU A 26 18.65 6.54 -14.32
CA GLU A 26 18.83 6.31 -12.88
C GLU A 26 19.07 4.84 -12.55
N GLU A 27 18.30 3.92 -13.16
CA GLU A 27 18.50 2.48 -13.00
C GLU A 27 19.87 2.04 -13.55
N LEU A 28 20.30 2.59 -14.70
CA LEU A 28 21.61 2.33 -15.27
C LEU A 28 22.72 2.86 -14.35
N ALA A 29 22.61 4.09 -13.85
CA ALA A 29 23.59 4.67 -12.93
C ALA A 29 23.69 3.87 -11.62
N ALA A 30 22.56 3.40 -11.08
CA ALA A 30 22.54 2.55 -9.90
C ALA A 30 23.17 1.17 -10.16
N LEU A 31 22.92 0.58 -11.31
CA LEU A 31 23.49 -0.71 -11.70
C LEU A 31 25.00 -0.57 -11.96
N GLU A 32 25.42 0.46 -12.68
CA GLU A 32 26.82 0.81 -12.89
C GLU A 32 27.53 1.05 -11.55
N GLY A 33 26.96 1.87 -10.67
CA GLY A 33 27.50 2.08 -9.32
C GLY A 33 27.64 0.78 -8.53
N ARG A 34 26.62 -0.09 -8.56
CA ARG A 34 26.68 -1.39 -7.90
C ARG A 34 27.74 -2.31 -8.49
N THR A 35 27.96 -2.28 -9.81
CA THR A 35 29.01 -3.06 -10.47
C THR A 35 30.40 -2.51 -10.23
N MET A 36 30.57 -1.19 -10.12
CA MET A 36 31.85 -0.55 -9.84
C MET A 36 32.32 -0.88 -8.41
N TYR A 37 31.41 -0.81 -7.44
CA TYR A 37 31.73 -1.04 -6.02
C TYR A 37 31.51 -2.49 -5.55
N SER A 38 31.15 -3.42 -6.45
CA SER A 38 30.86 -4.82 -6.07
C SER A 38 32.06 -5.53 -5.45
N ASN A 39 33.28 -5.09 -5.78
CA ASN A 39 34.52 -5.67 -5.28
C ASN A 39 35.04 -5.01 -3.99
N GLU A 40 34.53 -3.82 -3.66
CA GLU A 40 34.98 -3.01 -2.52
C GLU A 40 34.05 -3.15 -1.32
N ILE A 41 32.76 -3.40 -1.58
CA ILE A 41 31.76 -3.64 -0.53
C ILE A 41 31.86 -5.11 -0.08
N THR A 42 32.41 -5.32 1.11
CA THR A 42 32.45 -6.66 1.73
C THR A 42 31.16 -6.95 2.51
N ASP A 43 30.77 -8.23 2.61
CA ASP A 43 29.61 -8.66 3.40
C ASP A 43 29.69 -8.24 4.88
N ARG A 44 30.91 -7.99 5.39
CA ARG A 44 31.13 -7.45 6.74
C ARG A 44 30.67 -6.00 6.86
N MET A 45 30.90 -5.16 5.85
CA MET A 45 30.46 -3.76 5.85
C MET A 45 28.93 -3.62 5.76
N MET A 46 28.25 -4.55 5.09
CA MET A 46 26.79 -4.57 5.00
C MET A 46 26.12 -5.06 6.29
N ASN A 47 26.81 -5.91 7.04
CA ASN A 47 26.30 -6.50 8.28
C ASN A 47 26.90 -5.88 9.55
N ASP A 48 27.76 -4.87 9.42
CA ASP A 48 28.30 -4.12 10.55
C ASP A 48 27.18 -3.26 11.14
N SER A 49 26.46 -3.86 12.08
CA SER A 49 25.47 -3.17 12.90
C SER A 49 26.21 -2.33 13.95
N SER A 50 26.61 -1.12 13.58
CA SER A 50 26.97 -0.15 14.61
C SER A 50 25.72 0.10 15.46
N ASN A 51 25.74 -0.31 16.73
CA ASN A 51 24.60 -0.17 17.65
C ASN A 51 24.27 1.29 18.01
N PHE A 52 25.05 2.25 17.50
CA PHE A 52 24.92 3.67 17.78
C PHE A 52 24.74 4.45 16.49
N ILE A 53 23.69 5.27 16.47
CA ILE A 53 23.43 6.24 15.42
C ILE A 53 23.87 7.59 15.98
N ILE A 54 24.91 8.18 15.40
CA ILE A 54 25.35 9.53 15.77
C ILE A 54 24.57 10.50 14.89
N GLU A 55 23.57 11.15 15.48
CA GLU A 55 22.81 12.19 14.80
C GLU A 55 23.37 13.57 15.16
N PRO A 56 23.91 14.34 14.19
CA PRO A 56 24.47 15.66 14.46
C PRO A 56 23.39 16.75 14.63
N SER A 57 22.12 16.43 14.37
CA SER A 57 21.00 17.38 14.41
C SER A 57 20.28 17.34 15.75
N PHE A 58 20.15 18.50 16.40
CA PHE A 58 19.38 18.63 17.64
C PHE A 58 17.87 18.49 17.46
N MET A 59 17.36 18.64 16.22
CA MET A 59 15.92 18.59 15.96
C MET A 59 15.27 17.29 16.42
N ARG A 60 15.97 16.16 16.30
CA ARG A 60 15.48 14.85 16.73
C ARG A 60 15.73 14.55 18.20
N CYS A 61 16.75 15.17 18.79
CA CYS A 61 17.09 14.95 20.19
C CYS A 61 16.18 15.72 21.15
N GLU A 62 15.73 16.91 20.74
CA GLU A 62 14.98 17.84 21.60
C GLU A 62 13.52 18.05 21.14
N ASP A 63 13.04 17.29 20.15
CA ASP A 63 11.66 17.38 19.62
C ASP A 63 11.20 18.82 19.31
N LEU A 64 12.06 19.59 18.61
CA LEU A 64 11.79 20.98 18.29
C LEU A 64 10.61 21.14 17.33
N ILE A 65 9.78 22.16 17.59
CA ILE A 65 8.75 22.64 16.68
C ILE A 65 9.33 23.50 15.55
N ASP A 66 8.59 23.68 14.46
CA ASP A 66 8.98 24.63 13.43
C ASP A 66 9.07 26.05 14.00
N GLY A 67 10.13 26.79 13.65
CA GLY A 67 10.52 28.02 14.34
C GLY A 67 9.62 29.23 14.04
N ARG A 68 8.71 29.14 13.07
CA ARG A 68 7.81 30.23 12.70
C ARG A 68 6.52 30.14 13.49
N LEU A 69 6.38 31.04 14.47
CA LEU A 69 5.20 31.14 15.33
C LEU A 69 4.50 32.47 15.12
N SER A 70 3.18 32.45 15.15
CA SER A 70 2.36 33.66 15.26
C SER A 70 1.32 33.46 16.33
N PHE A 71 0.92 34.57 16.96
CA PHE A 71 -0.03 34.56 18.05
C PHE A 71 -1.08 35.65 17.85
N ARG A 72 -2.27 35.42 18.41
CA ARG A 72 -3.36 36.40 18.48
C ARG A 72 -3.81 36.94 17.11
N GLY A 73 -3.77 36.10 16.08
CA GLY A 73 -4.23 36.45 14.74
C GLY A 73 -3.31 37.39 13.97
N MET A 74 -2.05 37.57 14.39
CA MET A 74 -1.07 38.36 13.63
C MET A 74 -0.74 37.74 12.27
N ASN A 75 -0.83 36.41 12.17
CA ASN A 75 -0.75 35.70 10.90
C ASN A 75 -1.62 34.44 10.93
N PRO A 76 -2.87 34.49 10.45
CA PRO A 76 -3.79 33.36 10.54
C PRO A 76 -3.36 32.15 9.70
N GLU A 77 -2.56 32.33 8.66
CA GLU A 77 -2.04 31.21 7.86
C GLU A 77 -1.03 30.38 8.65
N ILE A 78 -0.16 31.05 9.42
CA ILE A 78 0.84 30.38 10.25
C ILE A 78 0.17 29.70 11.44
N GLU A 79 -0.80 30.35 12.11
CA GLU A 79 -1.57 29.72 13.20
C GLU A 79 -2.30 28.46 12.73
N ARG A 80 -2.88 28.49 11.52
CA ARG A 80 -3.54 27.33 10.93
C ARG A 80 -2.58 26.18 10.65
N LEU A 81 -1.37 26.47 10.15
CA LEU A 81 -0.36 25.43 9.92
C LEU A 81 0.10 24.80 11.25
N LEU A 82 0.28 25.62 12.28
CA LEU A 82 0.65 25.20 13.62
C LEU A 82 -0.41 24.27 14.24
N GLU A 83 -1.69 24.61 14.07
CA GLU A 83 -2.82 23.80 14.53
C GLU A 83 -2.87 22.43 13.80
N LEU A 84 -2.65 22.41 12.48
CA LEU A 84 -2.60 21.17 11.71
C LEU A 84 -1.44 20.26 12.14
N GLU A 85 -0.27 20.84 12.40
CA GLU A 85 0.89 20.08 12.90
C GLU A 85 0.61 19.48 14.27
N GLU A 86 -0.02 20.24 15.17
CA GLU A 86 -0.40 19.76 16.49
C GLU A 86 -1.42 18.61 16.41
N GLN A 87 -2.42 18.73 15.53
CA GLN A 87 -3.39 17.66 15.26
C GLN A 87 -2.72 16.39 14.73
N GLU A 88 -1.75 16.52 13.81
CA GLU A 88 -1.00 15.37 13.30
C GLU A 88 -0.16 14.69 14.39
N ARG A 89 0.49 15.50 15.24
CA ARG A 89 1.26 14.99 16.39
C ARG A 89 0.36 14.25 17.37
N GLN A 90 -0.78 14.82 17.71
CA GLN A 90 -1.77 14.20 18.57
C GLN A 90 -2.31 12.91 17.94
N ALA A 91 -2.58 12.89 16.63
CA ALA A 91 -3.05 11.68 15.93
C ALA A 91 -2.02 10.54 15.96
N LYS A 92 -0.73 10.83 15.85
CA LYS A 92 0.35 9.83 15.99
C LYS A 92 0.46 9.28 17.41
N THR A 93 0.19 10.11 18.42
CA THR A 93 0.23 9.70 19.85
C THR A 93 -1.08 9.12 20.36
N ARG A 94 -2.20 9.35 19.64
CA ARG A 94 -3.50 8.83 20.01
C ARG A 94 -3.41 7.31 19.90
N HIS A 95 -3.42 6.67 21.07
CA HIS A 95 -3.54 5.23 21.20
C HIS A 95 -4.69 4.73 20.33
N GLU A 96 -4.50 3.57 19.71
CA GLU A 96 -5.49 2.94 18.84
C GLU A 96 -6.88 3.12 19.45
N MET A 97 -7.78 3.78 18.71
CA MET A 97 -9.18 3.90 19.09
C MET A 97 -9.65 2.52 19.55
N GLY A 98 -10.24 2.44 20.75
CA GLY A 98 -10.65 1.17 21.34
C GLY A 98 -11.42 0.35 20.31
N LYS A 99 -10.87 -0.80 19.93
CA LYS A 99 -11.54 -1.71 19.00
C LYS A 99 -12.71 -2.34 19.75
N ASP A 100 -13.92 -2.21 19.21
CA ASP A 100 -15.11 -2.86 19.78
C ASP A 100 -15.04 -4.39 19.69
N VAL A 101 -14.19 -4.91 18.81
CA VAL A 101 -13.97 -6.35 18.59
C VAL A 101 -12.48 -6.64 18.66
N THR A 102 -12.12 -7.66 19.42
CA THR A 102 -10.72 -8.08 19.52
C THR A 102 -10.26 -8.80 18.24
N ASP A 103 -8.96 -8.75 17.95
CA ASP A 103 -8.41 -9.40 16.75
C ASP A 103 -8.65 -10.93 16.79
N GLN A 104 -8.71 -11.52 17.98
CA GLN A 104 -9.04 -12.95 18.16
C GLN A 104 -10.48 -13.27 17.77
N GLU A 105 -11.45 -12.47 18.22
CA GLU A 105 -12.87 -12.63 17.85
C GLU A 105 -13.10 -12.46 16.35
N MET A 106 -12.39 -11.54 15.70
CA MET A 106 -12.45 -11.36 14.25
C MET A 106 -11.93 -12.60 13.50
N VAL A 107 -10.83 -13.21 13.97
CA VAL A 107 -10.27 -14.43 13.38
C VAL A 107 -11.27 -15.58 13.47
N ASP A 108 -11.89 -15.77 14.63
CA ASP A 108 -12.89 -16.83 14.84
C ASP A 108 -14.13 -16.63 13.96
N TYR A 109 -14.60 -15.39 13.83
CA TYR A 109 -15.72 -15.05 12.94
C TYR A 109 -15.39 -15.35 11.48
N TYR A 110 -14.24 -14.89 10.98
CA TYR A 110 -13.82 -15.15 9.60
C TYR A 110 -13.60 -16.65 9.33
N GLY A 111 -13.03 -17.39 10.28
CA GLY A 111 -12.89 -18.84 10.17
C GLY A 111 -14.24 -19.54 9.94
N ASN A 112 -15.25 -19.16 10.73
CA ASN A 112 -16.60 -19.72 10.63
C ASN A 112 -17.32 -19.31 9.33
N VAL A 113 -17.17 -18.06 8.90
CA VAL A 113 -17.77 -17.54 7.65
C VAL A 113 -17.16 -18.22 6.43
N VAL A 114 -15.84 -18.37 6.38
CA VAL A 114 -15.15 -19.04 5.26
C VAL A 114 -15.59 -20.50 5.15
N GLN A 115 -15.73 -21.21 6.27
CA GLN A 115 -16.23 -22.59 6.28
C GLN A 115 -17.67 -22.71 5.79
N THR A 116 -18.55 -21.80 6.22
CA THR A 116 -19.96 -21.80 5.77
C THR A 116 -20.10 -21.44 4.30
N ILE A 117 -19.31 -20.48 3.81
CA ILE A 117 -19.26 -20.12 2.39
C ILE A 117 -18.73 -21.28 1.55
N SER A 118 -17.62 -21.91 1.95
CA SER A 118 -17.08 -23.09 1.24
C SER A 118 -18.12 -24.21 1.16
N ARG A 119 -18.82 -24.52 2.25
CA ARG A 119 -19.88 -25.54 2.26
C ARG A 119 -21.01 -25.21 1.27
N LYS A 120 -21.41 -23.95 1.13
CA LYS A 120 -22.44 -23.53 0.14
C LYS A 120 -21.96 -23.79 -1.28
N PHE A 121 -20.73 -23.42 -1.61
CA PHE A 121 -20.19 -23.66 -2.95
C PHE A 121 -19.99 -25.16 -3.25
N ASP A 122 -19.55 -25.94 -2.27
CA ASP A 122 -19.43 -27.39 -2.41
C ASP A 122 -20.80 -28.07 -2.58
N THR A 123 -21.83 -27.63 -1.86
CA THR A 123 -23.20 -28.15 -2.05
C THR A 123 -23.78 -27.76 -3.40
N HIS A 124 -23.54 -26.54 -3.89
CA HIS A 124 -23.94 -26.13 -5.24
C HIS A 124 -23.21 -26.94 -6.32
N ARG A 125 -21.92 -27.23 -6.14
CA ARG A 125 -21.13 -28.05 -7.06
C ARG A 125 -21.61 -29.51 -7.07
N LYS A 126 -21.91 -30.10 -5.91
CA LYS A 126 -22.47 -31.46 -5.80
C LYS A 126 -23.89 -31.57 -6.37
N ARG A 127 -24.74 -30.55 -6.19
CA ARG A 127 -26.07 -30.48 -6.81
C ARG A 127 -26.02 -30.38 -8.33
N LYS A 128 -24.97 -29.77 -8.90
CA LYS A 128 -24.75 -29.72 -10.35
C LYS A 128 -24.20 -31.04 -10.89
N GLY A 129 -23.38 -31.76 -10.13
CA GLY A 129 -22.84 -33.08 -10.51
C GLY A 129 -23.86 -34.23 -10.48
N ASN A 130 -24.87 -34.18 -9.60
CA ASN A 130 -25.97 -35.15 -9.58
C ASN A 130 -27.12 -34.81 -10.55
N ARG A 131 -26.91 -33.86 -11.47
CA ARG A 131 -27.92 -33.39 -12.42
C ARG A 131 -27.46 -33.56 -13.87
N GLU A 132 -27.09 -34.78 -14.19
CA GLU A 132 -27.22 -35.36 -15.52
C GLU A 132 -28.33 -36.42 -15.35
N GLU A 133 -29.54 -36.42 -15.91
CA GLU A 133 -30.21 -35.71 -16.99
C GLU A 133 -31.60 -35.24 -16.47
N SER A 134 -31.87 -33.95 -16.47
CA SER A 134 -33.24 -33.45 -16.66
C SER A 134 -33.15 -31.99 -17.03
N GLU A 135 -33.31 -31.73 -18.32
CA GLU A 135 -33.43 -30.40 -18.90
C GLU A 135 -34.64 -29.67 -18.29
N SER A 136 -34.47 -29.04 -17.13
CA SER A 136 -35.42 -28.01 -16.73
C SER A 136 -35.10 -26.77 -17.56
N LYS A 137 -35.93 -26.55 -18.58
CA LYS A 137 -35.96 -25.29 -19.33
C LYS A 137 -35.97 -24.11 -18.35
N PRO A 138 -35.24 -23.01 -18.65
CA PRO A 138 -35.29 -21.82 -17.81
C PRO A 138 -36.75 -21.35 -17.72
N MET A 139 -37.28 -21.24 -16.50
CA MET A 139 -38.61 -20.67 -16.27
C MET A 139 -38.57 -19.23 -16.78
N LYS A 140 -39.35 -18.97 -17.82
CA LYS A 140 -39.52 -17.62 -18.35
C LYS A 140 -40.34 -16.83 -17.33
N PHE A 141 -39.91 -15.63 -17.01
CA PHE A 141 -40.61 -14.73 -16.10
C PHE A 141 -42.04 -14.49 -16.64
N LEU A 142 -43.06 -14.97 -15.94
CA LEU A 142 -44.45 -14.68 -16.27
C LEU A 142 -44.79 -13.32 -15.68
N LYS A 143 -45.17 -12.36 -16.54
CA LYS A 143 -45.72 -11.09 -16.06
C LYS A 143 -47.05 -11.36 -15.33
N PRO A 144 -47.33 -10.65 -14.23
CA PRO A 144 -48.63 -10.71 -13.57
C PRO A 144 -49.74 -10.42 -14.58
N LYS A 145 -50.90 -11.07 -14.44
CA LYS A 145 -52.08 -10.66 -15.17
C LYS A 145 -52.57 -9.34 -14.57
N ASP A 146 -52.74 -8.34 -15.42
CA ASP A 146 -53.46 -7.14 -15.08
C ASP A 146 -54.93 -7.55 -14.87
N GLU A 147 -55.46 -7.40 -13.65
CA GLU A 147 -56.90 -7.39 -13.41
C GLU A 147 -57.44 -6.00 -13.73
N ASP A 148 -58.65 -5.97 -14.30
CA ASP A 148 -59.33 -4.88 -15.02
C ASP A 148 -59.15 -3.44 -14.49
#